data_AF-A0A9D3RJ57-F1
#
_entry.id   AF-A0A9D3RJ57-F1
#
_cell.length_a   1.000
_cell.length_b   1.000
_cell.length_c   1.000
_cell.angle_alpha   90.00
_cell.angle_beta   90.00
_cell.angle_gamma   90.00
#
_symmetry.space_group_name_H-M   'P 1'
#
loop_
_entity.id
_entity.type
_entity.pdbx_description
1 polymer ?
#
loop_
_entity_poly.entity_id
_entity_poly.type
_entity_poly.pdbx_seq_one_letter_code
_entity_poly.pdbx_strand_id
1 'polypeptide(L)'
;NKDDFLHRQALGLSPEPLVNGSLSAAGLCINWNQYYTRCYTGDRNPHKGAINFDNIGYAWIVIFQVITLEGWVEIMYYVMDAHSFYSFIYFIFLIIIGSFFMINLCLVVIASQFSETKQREHQLMQEQRAQCLSSSTLASMIEPGDCYEEIFQYVCHVLRKARRRSAALY
;
A
#
# COMPACT_ATOMS: atom_id res chain seq x y z
N ASN A 1 4.97 37.11 -24.83
CA ASN A 1 4.36 36.62 -26.10
C ASN A 1 4.60 35.13 -26.35
N LYS A 2 5.86 34.63 -26.43
CA LYS A 2 6.13 33.18 -26.51
C LYS A 2 6.00 32.48 -25.15
N ASP A 3 6.37 33.17 -24.09
CA ASP A 3 6.31 32.66 -22.72
C ASP A 3 4.87 32.58 -22.19
N ASP A 4 4.02 33.55 -22.54
CA ASP A 4 2.58 33.52 -22.24
C ASP A 4 1.88 32.32 -22.90
N PHE A 5 2.30 31.97 -24.12
CA PHE A 5 1.73 30.83 -24.85
C PHE A 5 2.07 29.51 -24.15
N LEU A 6 3.32 29.34 -23.71
CA LEU A 6 3.74 28.18 -22.92
C LEU A 6 3.02 28.11 -21.57
N HIS A 7 2.81 29.26 -20.94
CA HIS A 7 2.09 29.33 -19.66
C HIS A 7 0.62 28.92 -19.80
N ARG A 8 -0.04 29.26 -20.91
CA ARG A 8 -1.43 28.86 -21.19
C ARG A 8 -1.54 27.38 -21.57
N GLN A 9 -0.55 26.84 -22.28
CA GLN A 9 -0.52 25.43 -22.63
C GLN A 9 -0.25 24.54 -21.41
N ALA A 10 0.55 25.00 -20.44
CA ALA A 10 0.76 24.33 -19.16
C ALA A 10 -0.51 24.24 -18.30
N LEU A 11 -1.47 25.16 -18.50
CA LEU A 11 -2.76 25.20 -17.82
C LEU A 11 -3.86 24.37 -18.52
N GLY A 12 -3.52 23.61 -19.58
CA GLY A 12 -4.48 22.76 -20.30
C GLY A 12 -5.58 23.52 -21.06
N LEU A 13 -5.43 24.84 -21.20
CA LEU A 13 -6.36 25.67 -21.95
C LEU A 13 -6.04 25.53 -23.45
N SER A 14 -7.03 25.11 -24.26
CA SER A 14 -6.89 24.98 -25.71
C SER A 14 -6.33 26.28 -26.32
N PRO A 15 -5.38 26.20 -27.28
CA PRO A 15 -4.91 27.39 -27.96
C PRO A 15 -6.10 28.04 -28.70
N GLU A 16 -6.26 29.36 -28.56
CA GLU A 16 -7.22 30.09 -29.38
C GLU A 16 -6.87 29.91 -30.86
N PRO A 17 -7.86 29.77 -31.76
CA PRO A 17 -7.56 29.64 -33.17
C PRO A 17 -6.86 30.90 -33.66
N LEU A 18 -5.73 30.71 -34.35
CA LEU A 18 -5.03 31.74 -35.11
C LEU A 18 -6.00 32.36 -36.15
N VAL A 19 -6.59 33.50 -35.83
CA VAL A 19 -7.32 34.32 -36.80
C VAL A 19 -6.30 35.03 -37.69
N ASN A 20 -5.92 34.39 -38.79
CA ASN A 20 -5.32 35.05 -39.93
C ASN A 20 -6.41 35.41 -40.95
N GLY A 21 -6.66 36.71 -41.07
CA GLY A 21 -7.08 37.34 -42.33
C GLY A 21 -8.41 36.89 -42.95
N SER A 22 -9.52 37.38 -42.43
CA SER A 22 -10.62 37.90 -43.28
C SER A 22 -11.63 38.62 -42.38
N LEU A 23 -11.88 39.89 -42.72
CA LEU A 23 -12.98 40.73 -42.26
C LEU A 23 -13.41 40.51 -40.80
N SER A 24 -12.84 41.32 -39.92
CA SER A 24 -13.34 41.58 -38.57
C SER A 24 -14.84 41.87 -38.60
N ALA A 25 -15.66 40.83 -38.45
CA ALA A 25 -16.97 40.95 -37.83
C ALA A 25 -16.71 41.26 -36.34
N ALA A 26 -16.35 42.51 -36.08
CA ALA A 26 -16.28 43.06 -34.74
C ALA A 26 -17.67 42.94 -34.11
N GLY A 27 -17.94 41.84 -33.38
CA GLY A 27 -19.12 41.73 -32.54
C GLY A 27 -19.89 40.41 -32.48
N LEU A 28 -19.45 39.30 -33.10
CA LEU A 28 -20.23 38.04 -33.04
C LEU A 28 -20.03 37.21 -31.76
N CYS A 29 -18.93 37.39 -31.03
CA CYS A 29 -18.68 36.67 -29.77
C CYS A 29 -18.34 37.66 -28.64
N ILE A 30 -19.18 37.71 -27.62
CA ILE A 30 -18.94 38.50 -26.41
C ILE A 30 -18.01 37.70 -25.49
N ASN A 31 -16.87 38.28 -25.10
CA ASN A 31 -16.01 37.71 -24.08
C ASN A 31 -16.51 38.13 -22.69
N TRP A 32 -17.31 37.27 -22.05
CA TRP A 32 -17.83 37.52 -20.72
C TRP A 32 -16.76 37.52 -19.62
N ASN A 33 -15.57 36.95 -19.87
CA ASN A 33 -14.51 36.88 -18.85
C ASN A 33 -13.99 38.27 -18.45
N GLN A 34 -14.15 39.27 -19.31
CA GLN A 34 -13.79 40.65 -19.03
C GLN A 34 -14.58 41.26 -17.85
N TYR A 35 -15.75 40.71 -17.52
CA TYR A 35 -16.60 41.22 -16.44
C TYR A 35 -16.28 40.61 -15.07
N TYR A 36 -15.48 39.54 -14.98
CA TYR A 36 -15.06 38.95 -13.71
C TYR A 36 -13.90 39.73 -13.08
N THR A 37 -14.22 40.88 -12.50
CA THR A 37 -13.23 41.79 -11.88
C THR A 37 -13.27 41.76 -10.35
N ARG A 38 -14.28 41.11 -9.75
CA ARG A 38 -14.47 41.04 -8.31
C ARG A 38 -14.45 39.60 -7.83
N CYS A 39 -13.64 39.36 -6.81
CA CYS A 39 -13.61 38.10 -6.09
C CYS A 39 -14.66 38.12 -4.96
N TYR A 40 -15.47 37.07 -4.90
CA TYR A 40 -16.44 36.82 -3.84
C TYR A 40 -16.29 35.36 -3.38
N THR A 41 -16.60 35.07 -2.12
CA THR A 41 -16.64 33.69 -1.62
C THR A 41 -17.79 32.95 -2.30
N GLY A 42 -17.48 31.86 -3.00
CA GLY A 42 -18.49 31.03 -3.67
C GLY A 42 -19.15 30.01 -2.72
N ASP A 43 -20.25 29.40 -3.17
CA ASP A 43 -21.04 28.45 -2.37
C ASP A 43 -20.48 27.02 -2.34
N ARG A 44 -19.41 26.74 -3.09
CA ARG A 44 -18.86 25.37 -3.27
C ARG A 44 -17.35 25.37 -3.18
N ASN A 45 -16.79 24.47 -2.37
CA ASN A 45 -15.35 24.24 -2.29
C ASN A 45 -14.87 23.29 -3.42
N PRO A 46 -13.55 23.30 -3.72
CA PRO A 46 -12.93 22.39 -4.69
C PRO A 46 -13.18 20.91 -4.39
N HIS A 47 -13.00 20.05 -5.40
CA HIS A 47 -13.20 18.59 -5.31
C HIS A 47 -14.56 18.18 -4.71
N LYS A 48 -15.64 18.79 -5.22
CA LYS A 48 -17.03 18.54 -4.76
C LYS A 48 -17.23 18.83 -3.26
N GLY A 49 -16.51 19.81 -2.70
CA GLY A 49 -16.60 20.16 -1.29
C GLY A 49 -15.66 19.36 -0.38
N ALA A 50 -14.85 18.44 -0.91
CA ALA A 50 -14.02 17.55 -0.09
C ALA A 50 -12.80 18.26 0.52
N ILE A 51 -12.26 19.27 -0.17
CA ILE A 51 -11.07 19.99 0.28
C ILE A 51 -11.49 21.37 0.78
N ASN A 52 -11.63 21.49 2.09
CA ASN A 52 -11.98 22.74 2.77
C ASN A 52 -11.37 22.79 4.18
N PHE A 53 -11.27 24.00 4.73
CA PHE A 53 -10.83 24.27 6.09
C PHE A 53 -11.94 24.92 6.93
N ASP A 54 -13.20 24.78 6.49
CA ASP A 54 -14.35 25.46 7.10
C ASP A 54 -14.76 24.78 8.41
N ASN A 55 -14.52 23.48 8.53
CA ASN A 55 -14.77 22.69 9.73
C ASN A 55 -13.52 21.94 10.16
N ILE A 56 -13.38 21.72 11.48
CA ILE A 56 -12.24 20.99 12.04
C ILE A 56 -12.10 19.56 11.48
N GLY A 57 -13.22 18.88 11.21
CA GLY A 57 -13.22 17.53 10.66
C GLY A 57 -12.67 17.46 9.23
N TYR A 58 -13.09 18.37 8.35
CA TYR A 58 -12.54 18.46 6.99
C TYR A 58 -11.08 18.90 7.01
N ALA A 59 -10.72 19.85 7.88
CA ALA A 59 -9.33 20.26 8.06
C ALA A 59 -8.43 19.07 8.46
N TRP A 60 -8.88 18.19 9.35
CA TRP A 60 -8.12 16.98 9.70
C TRP A 60 -7.94 16.02 8.54
N ILE A 61 -8.97 15.81 7.71
CA ILE A 61 -8.87 14.97 6.52
C ILE A 61 -7.82 15.55 5.55
N VAL A 62 -7.86 16.86 5.32
CA VAL A 62 -6.89 17.55 4.46
C VAL A 62 -5.47 17.47 5.03
N ILE A 63 -5.30 17.66 6.34
CA ILE A 63 -4.00 17.52 7.02
C ILE A 63 -3.46 16.10 6.88
N PHE A 64 -4.31 15.09 7.11
CA PHE A 64 -3.93 13.68 6.93
C PHE A 64 -3.45 13.42 5.50
N GLN A 65 -4.19 13.89 4.50
CA GLN A 65 -3.81 13.78 3.10
C GLN A 65 -2.45 14.43 2.80
N VAL A 66 -2.20 15.63 3.33
CA VAL A 66 -0.92 16.32 3.16
C VAL A 66 0.23 15.52 3.79
N ILE A 67 0.03 14.95 4.98
CA ILE A 67 1.06 14.16 5.68
C ILE A 67 1.40 12.87 4.89
N THR A 68 0.42 12.27 4.21
CA THR A 68 0.65 11.09 3.36
C THR A 68 1.39 11.39 2.06
N LEU A 69 1.71 12.66 1.77
CA LEU A 69 2.39 13.12 0.55
C LEU A 69 1.65 12.79 -0.75
N GLU A 70 0.33 12.60 -0.68
CA GLU A 70 -0.53 12.29 -1.83
C GLU A 70 -1.43 13.50 -2.16
N GLY A 71 -1.27 14.07 -3.36
CA GLY A 71 -2.07 15.23 -3.80
C GLY A 71 -1.85 16.52 -2.99
N TRP A 72 -0.81 16.58 -2.15
CA TRP A 72 -0.54 17.74 -1.28
C TRP A 72 -0.13 19.01 -2.03
N VAL A 73 0.52 18.86 -3.19
CA VAL A 73 0.98 19.97 -4.02
C VAL A 73 -0.21 20.76 -4.57
N GLU A 74 -1.27 20.08 -5.01
CA GLU A 74 -2.50 20.70 -5.50
C GLU A 74 -3.19 21.50 -4.39
N ILE A 75 -3.29 20.91 -3.19
CA ILE A 75 -3.86 21.57 -2.00
C ILE A 75 -3.07 22.83 -1.65
N MET A 76 -1.74 22.74 -1.66
CA MET A 76 -0.87 23.90 -1.40
C MET A 76 -1.12 25.01 -2.42
N TYR A 77 -1.22 24.70 -3.72
CA TYR A 77 -1.50 25.69 -4.75
C TYR A 77 -2.88 26.34 -4.59
N TYR A 78 -3.91 25.58 -4.24
CA TYR A 78 -5.23 26.15 -3.96
C TYR A 78 -5.20 27.17 -2.82
N VAL A 79 -4.45 26.89 -1.75
CA VAL A 79 -4.30 27.83 -0.62
C VAL A 79 -3.38 28.99 -0.97
N MET A 80 -2.37 28.78 -1.82
CA MET A 80 -1.46 29.82 -2.29
C MET A 80 -2.21 30.88 -3.11
N ASP A 81 -3.03 30.45 -4.06
CA ASP A 81 -3.80 31.32 -4.94
C ASP A 81 -4.92 32.06 -4.21
N ALA A 82 -5.51 31.42 -3.18
CA ALA A 82 -6.61 32.00 -2.42
C ALA A 82 -6.16 32.95 -1.29
N HIS A 83 -5.05 32.66 -0.62
CA HIS A 83 -4.62 33.40 0.58
C HIS A 83 -3.34 34.22 0.36
N SER A 84 -2.22 33.56 0.08
CA SER A 84 -0.92 34.22 -0.10
C SER A 84 0.15 33.25 -0.58
N PHE A 85 1.17 33.77 -1.26
CA PHE A 85 2.36 33.02 -1.63
C PHE A 85 3.04 32.38 -0.40
N TYR A 86 3.13 33.06 0.74
CA TYR A 86 3.83 32.55 1.93
C TYR A 86 3.18 31.32 2.59
N SER A 87 1.98 30.93 2.16
CA SER A 87 1.29 29.73 2.65
C SER A 87 2.09 28.44 2.44
N PHE A 88 2.99 28.37 1.44
CA PHE A 88 3.83 27.17 1.22
C PHE A 88 4.67 26.82 2.46
N ILE A 89 5.13 27.82 3.21
CA ILE A 89 6.00 27.61 4.38
C ILE A 89 5.27 26.75 5.43
N TYR A 90 3.98 27.01 5.66
CA TYR A 90 3.15 26.21 6.55
C TYR A 90 3.09 24.74 6.12
N PHE A 91 2.85 24.47 4.83
CA PHE A 91 2.79 23.11 4.29
C PHE A 91 4.13 22.38 4.40
N ILE A 92 5.26 23.08 4.17
CA ILE A 92 6.60 22.48 4.31
C ILE A 92 6.87 22.06 5.75
N PHE A 93 6.59 22.90 6.75
CA PHE A 93 6.75 22.52 8.16
C PHE A 93 5.81 21.38 8.55
N LEU A 94 4.56 21.41 8.08
CA LEU A 94 3.58 20.36 8.35
C LEU A 94 4.04 19.01 7.79
N ILE A 95 4.61 18.99 6.59
CA ILE A 95 5.17 17.78 5.97
C ILE A 95 6.40 17.29 6.75
N ILE A 96 7.35 18.15 7.07
CA ILE A 96 8.56 17.74 7.80
C ILE A 96 8.20 17.11 9.14
N ILE A 97 7.33 17.79 9.91
CA ILE A 97 6.93 17.33 11.25
C ILE A 97 6.02 16.10 11.12
N GLY A 98 4.98 16.19 10.30
CA GLY A 98 3.97 15.15 10.15
C GLY A 98 4.50 13.86 9.54
N SER A 99 5.28 13.95 8.46
CA SER A 99 5.85 12.76 7.82
C SER A 99 6.94 12.13 8.68
N PHE A 100 7.71 12.91 9.46
CA PHE A 100 8.63 12.34 10.45
C PHE A 100 7.88 11.47 11.47
N PHE A 101 6.78 11.98 12.04
CA PHE A 101 5.97 11.20 12.96
C PHE A 101 5.34 9.97 12.29
N MET A 102 4.75 10.11 11.10
CA MET A 102 4.14 8.97 10.41
C MET A 102 5.14 7.87 10.05
N ILE A 103 6.30 8.24 9.50
CA ILE A 103 7.36 7.28 9.16
C ILE A 103 7.86 6.59 10.42
N ASN A 104 8.17 7.34 11.49
CA ASN A 104 8.67 6.76 12.72
C ASN A 104 7.66 5.84 13.40
N LEU A 105 6.38 6.22 13.43
CA LEU A 105 5.32 5.37 13.98
C LEU A 105 5.15 4.10 13.14
N CYS A 106 5.15 4.22 11.81
CA CYS A 106 5.05 3.08 10.91
C CYS A 106 6.25 2.12 11.06
N LEU A 107 7.47 2.66 11.11
CA LEU A 107 8.70 1.88 11.30
C LEU A 107 8.71 1.11 12.61
N VAL A 108 8.32 1.75 13.72
CA VAL A 108 8.25 1.08 15.03
C VAL A 108 7.25 -0.07 15.00
N VAL A 109 6.06 0.15 14.45
CA VAL A 109 5.03 -0.90 14.33
C VAL A 109 5.52 -2.06 13.46
N ILE A 110 6.08 -1.77 12.28
CA ILE A 110 6.62 -2.81 11.39
C ILE A 110 7.75 -3.58 12.07
N ALA A 111 8.66 -2.88 12.76
CA ALA A 111 9.77 -3.52 13.47
C ALA A 111 9.28 -4.42 14.61
N SER A 112 8.30 -3.98 15.40
CA SER A 112 7.69 -4.79 16.45
C SER A 112 7.02 -6.04 15.88
N GLN A 113 6.19 -5.91 14.84
CA GLN A 113 5.52 -7.05 14.20
C GLN A 113 6.51 -8.02 13.55
N PHE A 114 7.57 -7.49 12.92
CA PHE A 114 8.63 -8.30 12.33
C PHE A 114 9.40 -9.07 13.40
N SER A 115 9.74 -8.42 14.53
CA SER A 115 10.43 -9.07 15.64
C SER A 115 9.59 -10.18 16.26
N GLU A 116 8.29 -9.94 16.46
CA GLU A 116 7.37 -10.95 16.99
C GLU A 116 7.26 -12.15 16.04
N THR A 117 7.10 -11.88 14.74
CA THR A 117 7.03 -12.92 13.70
C THR A 117 8.33 -13.73 13.66
N LYS A 118 9.49 -13.06 13.66
CA LYS A 118 10.80 -13.72 13.69
C LYS A 118 11.00 -14.57 14.93
N GLN A 119 10.54 -14.11 16.08
CA GLN A 119 10.65 -14.85 17.32
C GLN A 119 9.76 -16.11 17.30
N ARG A 120 8.54 -16.00 16.77
CA ARG A 120 7.65 -17.17 16.57
C ARG A 120 8.24 -18.18 15.59
N GLU A 121 8.74 -17.74 14.44
CA GLU A 121 9.38 -18.63 13.45
C GLU A 121 10.63 -19.30 14.02
N HIS A 122 11.44 -18.58 14.80
CA HIS A 122 12.64 -19.13 15.42
C HIS A 122 12.30 -20.18 16.49
N GLN A 123 11.25 -19.97 17.29
CA GLN A 123 10.77 -20.96 18.25
C GLN A 123 10.30 -22.24 17.56
N LEU A 124 9.47 -22.11 16.52
CA LEU A 124 9.00 -23.26 15.73
C LEU A 124 10.15 -24.03 15.06
N MET A 125 11.15 -23.32 14.52
CA MET A 125 12.35 -23.95 13.96
C MET A 125 13.17 -24.68 15.04
N GLN A 126 13.26 -24.15 16.26
CA GLN A 126 13.96 -24.82 17.36
C GLN A 126 13.22 -26.08 17.82
N GLU A 127 11.89 -26.03 17.90
CA GLU A 127 11.06 -27.20 18.22
C GLU A 127 11.21 -28.30 17.17
N GLN A 128 11.17 -27.96 15.87
CA GLN A 128 11.45 -28.92 14.79
C GLN A 128 12.85 -29.52 14.89
N ARG A 129 13.86 -28.71 15.21
CA ARG A 129 15.24 -29.21 15.40
C ARG A 129 15.33 -30.15 16.60
N ALA A 130 14.69 -29.81 17.72
CA ALA A 130 14.65 -30.67 18.90
C ALA A 130 13.92 -31.98 18.62
N GLN A 131 12.79 -31.94 17.91
CA GLN A 131 12.08 -33.13 17.44
C GLN A 131 12.96 -33.98 16.53
N CYS A 132 13.65 -33.39 15.54
CA CYS A 132 14.54 -34.13 14.65
C CYS A 132 15.73 -34.77 15.41
N LEU A 133 16.28 -34.09 16.42
CA LEU A 133 17.34 -34.62 17.28
C LEU A 133 16.85 -35.76 18.19
N SER A 134 15.64 -35.66 18.76
CA SER A 134 15.00 -36.77 19.48
C SER A 134 14.63 -37.93 18.55
N SER A 135 14.33 -37.61 17.29
CA SER A 135 14.04 -38.51 16.18
C SER A 135 15.32 -38.99 15.46
N SER A 136 16.51 -38.77 16.02
CA SER A 136 17.79 -39.25 15.50
C SER A 136 18.34 -40.48 16.24
N THR A 137 17.54 -41.11 17.10
CA THR A 137 17.69 -42.57 17.22
C THR A 137 17.17 -43.15 15.90
N LEU A 138 17.86 -44.13 15.34
CA LEU A 138 17.53 -44.89 14.12
C LEU A 138 16.05 -45.38 13.99
N ALA A 139 15.21 -45.11 14.98
CA ALA A 139 13.80 -45.46 15.09
C ALA A 139 12.84 -44.61 14.25
N SER A 140 13.23 -43.43 13.74
CA SER A 140 12.30 -42.55 12.99
C SER A 140 12.23 -42.80 11.48
N MET A 141 13.12 -43.63 10.93
CA MET A 141 12.91 -44.24 9.62
C MET A 141 11.86 -45.37 9.68
N ILE A 142 11.24 -45.59 10.84
CA ILE A 142 10.18 -46.57 11.08
C ILE A 142 8.97 -45.82 11.67
N GLU A 143 8.08 -45.35 10.79
CA GLU A 143 6.70 -44.97 11.13
C GLU A 143 5.78 -45.61 10.07
N PRO A 144 4.61 -46.19 10.40
CA PRO A 144 4.14 -46.81 11.64
C PRO A 144 4.12 -48.35 11.52
N GLY A 145 4.39 -49.06 12.62
CA GLY A 145 3.97 -50.44 12.75
C GLY A 145 2.50 -50.47 13.14
N ASP A 146 1.64 -51.07 12.29
CA ASP A 146 0.41 -51.75 12.73
C ASP A 146 -0.23 -52.71 11.70
N CYS A 147 0.45 -53.03 10.57
CA CYS A 147 -0.08 -54.00 9.60
C CYS A 147 0.93 -55.09 9.20
N TYR A 148 2.23 -54.78 9.11
CA TYR A 148 3.24 -55.75 8.65
C TYR A 148 3.85 -56.60 9.77
N GLU A 149 3.82 -56.15 11.03
CA GLU A 149 4.40 -56.88 12.16
C GLU A 149 3.68 -58.22 12.38
N GLU A 150 2.35 -58.20 12.36
CA GLU A 150 1.47 -59.38 12.38
C GLU A 150 1.69 -60.30 11.15
N ILE A 151 1.85 -59.72 9.96
CA ILE A 151 2.08 -60.48 8.72
C ILE A 151 3.43 -61.21 8.78
N PHE A 152 4.48 -60.55 9.28
CA PHE A 152 5.81 -61.16 9.39
C PHE A 152 5.84 -62.28 10.42
N GLN A 153 5.16 -62.10 11.56
CA GLN A 153 4.99 -63.17 12.56
C GLN A 153 4.19 -64.35 12.01
N TYR A 154 3.11 -64.09 11.27
CA TYR A 154 2.30 -65.13 10.61
C TYR A 154 3.11 -65.92 9.58
N VAL A 155 3.86 -65.24 8.71
CA VAL A 155 4.71 -65.87 7.70
C VAL A 155 5.81 -66.71 8.38
N CYS A 156 6.48 -66.16 9.38
CA CYS A 156 7.46 -66.91 10.18
C CYS A 156 6.85 -68.16 10.84
N HIS A 157 5.63 -68.05 11.36
CA HIS A 157 4.90 -69.17 11.96
C HIS A 157 4.53 -70.24 10.93
N VAL A 158 4.03 -69.84 9.76
CA VAL A 158 3.69 -70.74 8.65
C VAL A 158 4.92 -71.45 8.12
N LEU A 159 6.04 -70.75 7.93
CA LEU A 159 7.30 -71.33 7.49
C LEU A 159 7.87 -72.33 8.51
N ARG A 160 7.82 -72.01 9.81
CA ARG A 160 8.21 -72.95 10.88
C ARG A 160 7.31 -74.17 10.90
N LYS A 161 6.01 -74.03 10.66
CA LYS A 161 5.04 -75.14 10.60
C LYS A 161 5.22 -75.99 9.35
N ALA A 162 5.49 -75.37 8.21
CA ALA A 162 5.78 -76.05 6.95
C ALA A 162 7.10 -76.84 7.03
N ARG A 163 8.16 -76.23 7.57
CA ARG A 163 9.46 -76.89 7.77
C ARG A 163 9.38 -78.10 8.70
N ARG A 164 8.57 -78.05 9.76
CA ARG A 164 8.35 -79.22 10.63
C ARG A 164 7.58 -80.33 9.92
N ARG A 165 6.63 -80.00 9.04
CA ARG A 165 5.86 -80.98 8.27
C ARG A 165 6.67 -81.60 7.13
N SER A 166 7.52 -80.81 6.44
CA SER A 166 8.40 -81.32 5.40
C SER A 166 9.50 -82.23 5.96
N ALA A 167 9.99 -81.94 7.18
CA ALA A 167 10.96 -82.79 7.87
C ALA A 167 10.35 -84.08 8.47
N ALA A 168 9.02 -84.24 8.42
CA ALA A 168 8.33 -85.46 8.84
C ALA A 168 7.88 -86.33 7.64
N LEU A 169 8.07 -85.83 6.41
CA LEU A 169 7.70 -86.47 5.14
C LEU A 169 8.92 -86.90 4.31
N TYR A 170 10.13 -86.68 4.84
CA TYR A 170 11.42 -87.19 4.36
C TYR A 170 12.07 -87.97 5.49
#